data_AF-A0A944AVL0-F1
#
_entry.id   AF-A0A944AVL0-F1
#
_cell.length_a   1.000
_cell.length_b   1.000
_cell.length_c   1.000
_cell.angle_alpha   90.00
_cell.angle_beta   90.00
_cell.angle_gamma   90.00
#
_symmetry.space_group_name_H-M   'P 1'
#
loop_
_entity.id
_entity.type
_entity.pdbx_description
1 polymer ?
#
loop_
_entity_poly.entity_id
_entity_poly.type
_entity_poly.pdbx_seq_one_letter_code
_entity_poly.pdbx_strand_id
1 'polypeptide(L)'
;EIDFSESNEDKIKKAKESFGISNSETILFGYDDTLKNSFKSGFVLTEKKLYFTDGNSFTKNTSISVTEINSITFKKKLGIAYICINDTCISITSPIGKDSEKICELLNKAVRILQKEK
;
A
#
# COMPACT_ATOMS: atom_id res chain seq x y z
N GLU A 1 -7.93 8.92 0.07
CA GLU A 1 -6.85 9.01 -0.94
C GLU A 1 -5.82 9.98 -0.41
N ILE A 2 -4.57 9.56 -0.21
CA ILE A 2 -3.49 10.45 0.23
C ILE A 2 -2.42 10.36 -0.83
N ASP A 3 -2.40 11.36 -1.69
CA ASP A 3 -1.23 11.67 -2.49
C ASP A 3 -0.15 12.18 -1.53
N PHE A 4 1.00 11.51 -1.51
CA PHE A 4 2.15 11.93 -0.70
C PHE A 4 3.03 12.96 -1.43
N SER A 5 2.62 13.39 -2.63
CA SER A 5 3.27 14.47 -3.38
C SER A 5 3.21 15.82 -2.66
N GLU A 6 2.24 16.03 -1.76
CA GLU A 6 2.17 17.19 -0.87
C GLU A 6 2.60 16.79 0.54
N SER A 7 3.80 17.22 0.96
CA SER A 7 4.46 16.76 2.18
C SER A 7 3.64 17.05 3.44
N ASN A 8 3.02 16.01 4.00
CA ASN A 8 2.58 16.01 5.39
C ASN A 8 3.61 15.19 6.20
N GLU A 9 4.62 15.88 6.74
CA GLU A 9 5.76 15.27 7.45
C GLU A 9 5.31 14.29 8.55
N ASP A 10 4.22 14.62 9.26
CA ASP A 10 3.65 13.75 10.29
C ASP A 10 3.09 12.44 9.72
N LYS A 11 2.48 12.48 8.54
CA LYS A 11 1.99 11.26 7.86
C LYS A 11 3.14 10.40 7.38
N ILE A 12 4.17 11.02 6.79
CA ILE A 12 5.38 10.32 6.35
C ILE A 12 6.06 9.64 7.55
N LYS A 13 6.22 10.37 8.66
CA LYS A 13 6.80 9.84 9.89
C LYS A 13 5.99 8.66 10.42
N LYS A 14 4.67 8.78 10.54
CA LYS A 14 3.80 7.69 11.01
C LYS A 14 3.85 6.46 10.10
N ALA A 15 3.87 6.66 8.78
CA ALA A 15 4.00 5.58 7.82
C ALA A 15 5.34 4.85 7.97
N LYS A 16 6.45 5.60 8.08
CA LYS A 16 7.79 5.03 8.29
C LYS A 16 7.89 4.26 9.60
N GLU A 17 7.40 4.84 10.70
CA GLU A 17 7.37 4.19 12.01
C GLU A 17 6.52 2.92 12.01
N SER A 18 5.33 2.97 11.41
CA SER A 18 4.40 1.83 11.41
C SER A 18 4.95 0.66 10.59
N PHE A 19 5.44 0.93 9.39
CA PHE A 19 5.93 -0.11 8.47
C PHE A 19 7.42 -0.45 8.64
N GLY A 20 8.15 0.24 9.53
CA GLY A 20 9.58 0.06 9.71
C GLY A 20 10.40 0.45 8.48
N ILE A 21 9.95 1.47 7.74
CA ILE A 21 10.59 1.93 6.51
C ILE A 21 11.83 2.75 6.86
N SER A 22 12.95 2.47 6.18
CA SER A 22 14.19 3.23 6.36
C SER A 22 13.97 4.74 6.13
N ASN A 23 14.61 5.56 6.95
CA ASN A 23 14.58 7.02 6.76
C ASN A 23 15.14 7.45 5.40
N SER A 24 16.04 6.65 4.80
CA SER A 24 16.61 6.90 3.47
C SER A 24 15.73 6.47 2.30
N GLU A 25 14.61 5.78 2.53
CA GLU A 25 13.65 5.46 1.46
C GLU A 25 12.66 6.60 1.25
N THR A 26 12.44 6.93 -0.02
CA THR A 26 11.41 7.88 -0.45
C THR A 26 10.07 7.18 -0.57
N ILE A 27 9.06 7.67 0.17
CA ILE A 27 7.67 7.22 0.01
C ILE A 27 7.10 7.92 -1.23
N LEU A 28 6.54 7.13 -2.15
CA LEU A 28 5.95 7.63 -3.39
C LEU A 28 4.42 7.67 -3.30
N PHE A 29 3.85 6.68 -2.62
CA PHE A 29 2.41 6.50 -2.54
C PHE A 29 2.07 5.67 -1.30
N GLY A 30 0.88 5.85 -0.76
CA GLY A 30 0.40 5.00 0.33
C GLY A 30 -1.09 5.16 0.56
N TYR A 31 -1.64 4.12 1.16
CA TYR A 31 -3.04 4.01 1.50
C TYR A 31 -3.14 3.64 2.97
N ASP A 32 -3.80 4.49 3.75
CA ASP A 32 -4.09 4.26 5.16
C ASP A 32 -5.52 3.76 5.30
N ASP A 33 -5.68 2.53 5.77
CA ASP A 33 -6.99 1.91 6.01
C ASP A 33 -7.48 2.10 7.45
N THR A 34 -6.88 3.02 8.21
CA THR A 34 -7.25 3.28 9.60
C THR A 34 -8.04 4.57 9.76
N LEU A 35 -9.09 4.52 10.60
CA LEU A 35 -9.94 5.68 10.89
C LEU A 35 -9.19 6.89 11.48
N LYS A 36 -8.01 6.67 12.08
CA LYS A 36 -7.21 7.71 12.76
C LYS A 36 -5.95 8.11 12.00
N ASN A 37 -5.81 7.71 10.72
CA ASN A 37 -4.62 7.97 9.91
C ASN A 37 -3.31 7.55 10.63
N SER A 38 -3.31 6.33 11.16
CA SER A 38 -2.22 5.75 11.95
C SER A 38 -1.30 4.82 11.16
N PHE A 39 -1.63 4.49 9.91
CA PHE A 39 -0.90 3.54 9.06
C PHE A 39 -0.69 2.14 9.67
N LYS A 40 -1.50 1.76 10.67
CA LYS A 40 -1.48 0.38 11.22
C LYS A 40 -2.11 -0.66 10.28
N SER A 41 -2.86 -0.21 9.28
CA SER A 41 -3.46 -1.03 8.23
C SER A 41 -3.39 -0.29 6.90
N GLY A 42 -3.20 -1.04 5.81
CA GLY A 42 -3.07 -0.50 4.45
C GLY A 42 -1.73 -0.86 3.82
N PHE A 43 -1.19 0.04 3.00
CA PHE A 43 0.08 -0.18 2.32
C PHE A 43 0.84 1.13 2.03
N VAL A 44 2.14 1.03 1.84
CA VAL A 44 3.05 2.14 1.48
C VAL A 44 4.03 1.65 0.42
N LEU A 45 4.10 2.37 -0.70
CA LEU A 45 5.04 2.14 -1.78
C LEU A 45 6.23 3.11 -1.69
N THR A 46 7.43 2.55 -1.75
CA THR A 46 8.68 3.29 -1.93
C THR A 46 9.29 2.98 -3.30
N GLU A 47 10.36 3.67 -3.66
CA GLU A 47 11.18 3.37 -4.84
C GLU A 47 11.79 1.95 -4.84
N LYS A 48 11.82 1.28 -3.68
CA LYS A 48 12.44 -0.04 -3.49
C LYS A 48 11.41 -1.13 -3.23
N LYS A 49 10.44 -0.89 -2.35
CA LYS A 49 9.58 -1.93 -1.79
C LYS A 49 8.13 -1.47 -1.68
N LEU A 50 7.22 -2.43 -1.71
CA LEU A 50 5.84 -2.26 -1.25
C LEU A 50 5.73 -2.86 0.15
N TYR A 51 5.38 -2.02 1.12
CA TYR A 51 5.10 -2.39 2.50
C TYR A 51 3.59 -2.48 2.69
N PHE A 52 3.09 -3.50 3.38
CA PHE A 52 1.66 -3.67 3.58
C PHE A 52 1.33 -4.54 4.78
N THR A 53 0.12 -4.37 5.30
CA THR A 53 -0.41 -5.19 6.39
C THR A 53 -1.09 -6.42 5.81
N ASP A 54 -0.71 -7.62 6.26
CA ASP A 54 -1.38 -8.86 5.86
C ASP A 54 -2.82 -8.89 6.39
N GLY A 55 -3.80 -9.03 5.49
CA GLY A 55 -5.22 -9.11 5.84
C GLY A 55 -5.58 -10.33 6.69
N ASN A 56 -4.72 -11.34 6.77
CA ASN A 56 -4.91 -12.50 7.65
C ASN A 56 -4.42 -12.26 9.08
N SER A 57 -3.54 -11.28 9.29
CA SER A 57 -2.89 -11.08 10.60
C SER A 57 -3.16 -9.71 11.22
N PHE A 58 -3.59 -8.68 10.45
CA PHE A 58 -3.86 -7.28 10.86
C PHE A 58 -2.78 -6.58 11.73
N THR A 59 -1.69 -7.28 12.04
CA THR A 59 -0.66 -6.91 13.01
C THR A 59 0.75 -7.20 12.48
N LYS A 60 0.85 -8.00 11.40
CA LYS A 60 2.12 -8.28 10.75
C LYS A 60 2.25 -7.43 9.50
N ASN A 61 3.12 -6.44 9.59
CA ASN A 61 3.60 -5.72 8.42
C ASN A 61 4.58 -6.60 7.67
N THR A 62 4.42 -6.67 6.36
CA THR A 62 5.32 -7.37 5.45
C THR A 62 5.78 -6.40 4.37
N SER A 63 6.83 -6.78 3.64
CA SER A 63 7.33 -6.00 2.52
C SER A 63 7.79 -6.93 1.41
N ILE A 64 7.66 -6.46 0.17
CA ILE A 64 8.16 -7.15 -1.02
C ILE A 64 8.95 -6.16 -1.87
N SER A 65 10.05 -6.62 -2.49
CA SER A 65 10.77 -5.79 -3.46
C SER A 65 9.85 -5.50 -4.64
N VAL A 66 9.87 -4.26 -5.14
CA VAL A 66 9.12 -3.89 -6.34
C VAL A 66 9.46 -4.80 -7.53
N THR A 67 10.70 -5.29 -7.61
CA THR A 67 11.15 -6.21 -8.67
C THR A 67 10.60 -7.64 -8.53
N GLU A 68 10.10 -8.01 -7.35
CA GLU A 68 9.55 -9.34 -7.06
C GLU A 68 8.01 -9.38 -7.15
N ILE A 69 7.38 -8.24 -7.44
CA ILE A 69 5.93 -8.15 -7.62
C ILE A 69 5.58 -8.64 -9.04
N ASN A 70 4.99 -9.83 -9.11
CA ASN A 70 4.56 -10.45 -10.36
C ASN A 70 3.14 -10.03 -10.74
N SER A 71 2.26 -9.87 -9.75
CA SER A 71 0.85 -9.52 -9.97
C SER A 71 0.29 -8.63 -8.86
N ILE A 72 -0.50 -7.63 -9.27
CA ILE A 72 -1.35 -6.82 -8.40
C ILE A 72 -2.77 -6.94 -8.95
N THR A 73 -3.70 -7.46 -8.14
CA THR A 73 -5.09 -7.70 -8.57
C THR A 73 -6.10 -7.22 -7.53
N PHE A 74 -7.26 -6.79 -8.02
CA PHE A 74 -8.39 -6.44 -7.18
C PHE A 74 -9.34 -7.63 -7.05
N LYS A 75 -9.82 -7.91 -5.83
CA LYS A 75 -10.85 -8.92 -5.57
C LYS A 75 -11.91 -8.35 -4.63
N LYS A 76 -13.16 -8.79 -4.80
CA LYS A 76 -14.26 -8.47 -3.89
C LYS A 76 -14.93 -9.77 -3.43
N LYS A 77 -15.04 -9.97 -2.11
CA LYS A 77 -15.68 -11.15 -1.53
C LYS A 77 -16.53 -10.72 -0.33
N LEU A 78 -17.80 -11.11 -0.32
CA LEU A 78 -18.76 -10.80 0.76
C LEU A 78 -18.79 -9.31 1.15
N GLY A 79 -18.72 -8.42 0.15
CA GLY A 79 -18.74 -6.97 0.37
C GLY A 79 -17.39 -6.35 0.77
N ILE A 80 -16.36 -7.15 1.06
CA ILE A 80 -15.01 -6.68 1.40
C ILE A 80 -14.16 -6.62 0.13
N ALA A 81 -13.45 -5.51 -0.04
CA ALA A 81 -12.49 -5.30 -1.11
C ALA A 81 -11.09 -5.75 -0.68
N TYR A 82 -10.33 -6.32 -1.61
CA TYR A 82 -8.98 -6.79 -1.40
C TYR A 82 -8.07 -6.35 -2.56
N ILE A 83 -6.88 -5.89 -2.22
CA ILE A 83 -5.76 -5.81 -3.17
C ILE A 83 -4.84 -7.00 -2.88
N CYS A 84 -4.65 -7.86 -3.87
CA CYS A 84 -3.76 -9.01 -3.76
C CYS A 84 -2.45 -8.73 -4.50
N ILE A 85 -1.35 -8.82 -3.75
CA ILE A 85 0.04 -8.70 -4.21
C ILE A 85 0.62 -10.11 -4.22
N ASN A 86 0.91 -10.63 -5.41
CA ASN A 86 1.17 -12.05 -5.61
C ASN A 86 0.07 -12.90 -4.93
N ASP A 87 0.46 -13.77 -3.99
CA ASP A 87 -0.45 -14.66 -3.26
C ASP A 87 -1.00 -14.07 -1.95
N THR A 88 -0.59 -12.85 -1.57
CA THR A 88 -1.00 -12.21 -0.31
C THR A 88 -2.03 -11.12 -0.57
N CYS A 89 -3.12 -11.10 0.19
CA CYS A 89 -4.19 -10.11 0.04
C CYS A 89 -4.27 -9.15 1.23
N ILE A 90 -4.42 -7.87 0.92
CA ILE A 90 -4.62 -6.76 1.83
C ILE A 90 -6.11 -6.43 1.81
N SER A 91 -6.77 -6.43 2.96
CA SER A 91 -8.15 -5.95 3.08
C SER A 91 -8.19 -4.43 2.96
N ILE A 92 -9.15 -3.92 2.22
CA ILE A 92 -9.39 -2.48 2.04
C ILE A 92 -10.80 -2.19 2.51
N THR A 93 -10.90 -1.42 3.59
CA THR A 93 -12.18 -1.10 4.24
C THR A 93 -12.70 0.29 3.86
N SER A 94 -11.87 1.20 3.34
CA SER A 94 -12.31 2.57 2.99
C SER A 94 -11.45 3.32 1.93
N PRO A 95 -11.93 3.52 0.68
CA PRO A 95 -13.32 3.87 0.40
C PRO A 95 -14.09 2.71 -0.23
N ILE A 96 -15.35 2.60 0.18
CA ILE A 96 -16.30 1.61 -0.33
C ILE A 96 -16.62 1.91 -1.80
N GLY A 97 -16.35 0.98 -2.72
CA GLY A 97 -16.82 1.04 -4.11
C GLY A 97 -15.73 1.26 -5.16
N LYS A 98 -16.03 2.03 -6.22
CA LYS A 98 -15.17 2.24 -7.41
C LYS A 98 -13.78 2.80 -7.08
N ASP A 99 -13.61 3.41 -5.91
CA ASP A 99 -12.32 4.01 -5.52
C ASP A 99 -11.30 2.95 -5.06
N SER A 100 -11.75 1.79 -4.55
CA SER A 100 -10.83 0.69 -4.22
C SER A 100 -10.19 0.07 -5.47
N GLU A 101 -10.95 -0.04 -6.57
CA GLU A 101 -10.43 -0.50 -7.87
C GLU A 101 -9.40 0.49 -8.43
N LYS A 102 -9.70 1.79 -8.39
CA LYS A 102 -8.75 2.84 -8.80
C LYS A 102 -7.47 2.81 -7.98
N ILE A 103 -7.54 2.62 -6.65
CA ILE A 103 -6.35 2.48 -5.80
C ILE A 103 -5.49 1.30 -6.27
N CYS A 104 -6.12 0.16 -6.61
CA CYS A 104 -5.42 -0.99 -7.17
C CYS A 104 -4.77 -0.68 -8.53
N GLU A 105 -5.48 0.02 -9.42
CA GLU A 105 -4.96 0.42 -10.73
C GLU A 105 -3.77 1.38 -10.61
N LEU A 106 -3.88 2.38 -9.73
CA LEU A 106 -2.80 3.34 -9.45
C LEU A 106 -1.57 2.63 -8.87
N LEU A 107 -1.77 1.75 -7.89
CA LEU A 107 -0.67 0.96 -7.32
C LEU A 107 0.02 0.11 -8.39
N ASN A 108 -0.77 -0.60 -9.21
CA ASN A 108 -0.22 -1.43 -10.29
C ASN A 108 0.56 -0.58 -11.29
N LYS A 109 0.01 0.57 -11.71
CA LYS A 109 0.70 1.49 -12.63
C LYS A 109 2.01 2.00 -12.03
N ALA A 110 2.01 2.42 -10.77
CA ALA A 110 3.21 2.91 -10.08
C ALA A 110 4.30 1.84 -9.99
N VAL A 111 3.94 0.61 -9.58
CA VAL A 111 4.87 -0.52 -9.54
C VAL A 111 5.44 -0.83 -10.93
N ARG A 112 4.61 -0.81 -11.98
CA ARG A 112 5.06 -1.04 -13.36
C ARG A 112 6.02 0.02 -13.88
N ILE A 113 5.88 1.27 -13.45
CA ILE A 113 6.83 2.35 -13.79
C ILE A 113 8.17 2.06 -13.13
N LEU A 114 8.17 1.80 -11.82
CA LEU A 114 9.39 1.52 -11.05
C LEU A 114 10.13 0.25 -11.51
N GLN A 115 9.41 -0.73 -12.09
CA GLN A 115 10.01 -1.93 -12.68
C GLN A 115 10.70 -1.66 -14.03
N LYS A 116 10.32 -0.59 -14.75
CA LYS A 116 10.91 -0.25 -16.06
C LYS A 116 12.15 0.64 -15.95
N GLU A 117 12.31 1.34 -14.84
CA GLU A 117 13.43 2.25 -14.58
C GLU A 117 14.67 1.55 -13.99
N LYS A 118 14.61 0.22 -13.82
CA LYS A 118 15.68 -0.64 -13.30
C LYS A 118 16.17 -1.60 -14.37
#